data_AF-A0A530L8W0-F1
#
_entry.id   AF-A0A530L8W0-F1
#
_cell.length_a   1.000
_cell.length_b   1.000
_cell.length_c   1.000
_cell.angle_alpha   90.00
_cell.angle_beta   90.00
_cell.angle_gamma   90.00
#
_symmetry.space_group_name_H-M   'P 1'
#
loop_
_entity.id
_entity.type
_entity.pdbx_description
1 polymer ?
#
loop_
_entity_poly.entity_id
_entity_poly.type
_entity_poly.pdbx_seq_one_letter_code
_entity_poly.pdbx_strand_id
1 'polypeptide(L)'
;KFLTHDPERIASFDADPLITRPIASNILVELYNHAARIVADARAITVPTQLLISGSDWVVRHGPQHEFFVNLASPAKERHVLPGFFHDTLGERDRHKALDLIGPFLEKQFAAPEKPVDLIDADRVGYTRDEADRLASPLPLLSPRGLYWA
;
A
#
# COMPACT_ATOMS: atom_id res chain seq x y z
N LYS A 1 -7.52 -14.85 -16.04
CA LYS A 1 -8.90 -14.35 -16.31
C LYS A 1 -9.45 -13.32 -15.30
N PHE A 2 -8.71 -12.93 -14.26
CA PHE A 2 -9.14 -11.89 -13.30
C PHE A 2 -8.10 -10.75 -13.14
N LEU A 3 -7.00 -10.84 -13.89
CA LEU A 3 -5.88 -9.91 -13.77
C LEU A 3 -5.99 -8.74 -14.74
N THR A 4 -6.46 -8.98 -15.96
CA THR A 4 -6.51 -7.97 -17.02
C THR A 4 -7.56 -8.37 -18.05
N HIS A 5 -8.08 -7.40 -18.80
CA HIS A 5 -8.90 -7.65 -20.00
C HIS A 5 -8.05 -7.84 -21.26
N ASP A 6 -6.75 -7.58 -21.20
CA ASP A 6 -5.83 -7.69 -22.33
C ASP A 6 -5.53 -9.17 -22.67
N PRO A 7 -5.98 -9.69 -23.83
CA PRO A 7 -5.78 -11.09 -24.19
C PRO A 7 -4.30 -11.45 -24.43
N GLU A 8 -3.49 -10.52 -24.93
CA GLU A 8 -2.05 -10.76 -25.16
C GLU A 8 -1.33 -10.82 -23.82
N ARG A 9 -1.72 -9.97 -22.87
CA ARG A 9 -1.20 -10.03 -21.50
C ARG A 9 -1.59 -11.32 -20.79
N ILE A 10 -2.83 -11.80 -20.97
CA ILE A 10 -3.25 -13.10 -20.42
C ILE A 10 -2.41 -14.22 -21.01
N ALA A 11 -2.25 -14.25 -22.34
CA ALA A 11 -1.50 -15.30 -23.01
C ALA A 11 -0.02 -15.32 -22.59
N SER A 12 0.62 -14.13 -22.53
CA SER A 12 2.00 -14.01 -22.06
C SER A 12 2.17 -14.42 -20.60
N PHE A 13 1.27 -14.00 -19.70
CA PHE A 13 1.28 -14.44 -18.31
C PHE A 13 1.12 -15.95 -18.17
N ASP A 14 0.24 -16.57 -18.98
CA ASP A 14 -0.01 -17.99 -18.91
C ASP A 14 1.17 -18.84 -19.44
N ALA A 15 1.92 -18.31 -20.42
CA ALA A 15 3.05 -18.98 -21.06
C ALA A 15 4.41 -18.71 -20.39
N ASP A 16 4.49 -17.76 -19.45
CA ASP A 16 5.75 -17.34 -18.83
C ASP A 16 6.28 -18.41 -17.85
N PRO A 17 7.43 -19.06 -18.15
CA PRO A 17 7.99 -20.11 -17.29
C PRO A 17 8.59 -19.57 -15.98
N LEU A 18 8.78 -18.26 -15.85
CA LEU A 18 9.28 -17.62 -14.63
C LEU A 18 8.16 -17.39 -13.60
N ILE A 19 6.90 -17.54 -14.00
CA ILE A 19 5.74 -17.32 -13.13
C ILE A 19 5.39 -18.61 -12.38
N THR A 20 5.57 -18.58 -11.07
CA THR A 20 5.16 -19.67 -10.17
C THR A 20 3.76 -19.40 -9.63
N ARG A 21 2.81 -20.30 -9.89
CA ARG A 21 1.41 -20.16 -9.46
C ARG A 21 1.15 -20.65 -8.02
N PRO A 22 1.74 -21.76 -7.56
CA PRO A 22 1.58 -22.17 -6.17
C PRO A 22 2.28 -21.21 -5.22
N ILE A 23 1.60 -20.82 -4.16
CA ILE A 23 2.16 -20.02 -3.08
C ILE A 23 2.08 -20.81 -1.78
N ALA A 24 3.17 -20.82 -1.01
CA ALA A 24 3.20 -21.49 0.27
C ALA A 24 2.26 -20.81 1.27
N SER A 25 1.59 -21.59 2.12
CA SER A 25 0.55 -21.07 3.03
C SER A 25 1.10 -20.09 4.06
N ASN A 26 2.32 -20.32 4.56
CA ASN A 26 2.98 -19.40 5.48
C ASN A 26 3.21 -18.02 4.84
N ILE A 27 3.58 -17.99 3.55
CA ILE A 27 3.77 -16.73 2.81
C ILE A 27 2.44 -15.98 2.68
N LEU A 28 1.31 -16.67 2.48
CA LEU A 28 -0.01 -16.04 2.47
C LEU A 28 -0.35 -15.41 3.82
N VAL A 29 -0.09 -16.12 4.93
CA VAL A 29 -0.34 -15.59 6.28
C VAL A 29 0.54 -14.37 6.57
N GLU A 30 1.83 -14.45 6.23
CA GLU A 30 2.77 -13.35 6.37
C GLU A 30 2.37 -12.15 5.51
N LEU A 31 1.91 -12.36 4.27
CA LEU A 31 1.39 -11.31 3.40
C LEU A 31 0.24 -10.54 4.08
N TYR A 32 -0.75 -11.24 4.65
CA TYR A 32 -1.86 -10.58 5.34
C TYR A 32 -1.42 -9.80 6.57
N ASN A 33 -0.56 -10.39 7.41
CA ASN A 33 -0.04 -9.73 8.59
C ASN A 33 0.78 -8.49 8.21
N HIS A 34 1.60 -8.59 7.17
CA HIS A 34 2.44 -7.50 6.71
C HIS A 34 1.62 -6.37 6.07
N ALA A 35 0.61 -6.72 5.25
CA ALA A 35 -0.30 -5.74 4.67
C ALA A 35 -1.06 -4.96 5.74
N ALA A 36 -1.59 -5.64 6.77
CA ALA A 36 -2.27 -4.97 7.87
C ALA A 36 -1.34 -3.98 8.61
N ARG A 37 -0.08 -4.37 8.84
CA ARG A 37 0.92 -3.49 9.46
C ARG A 37 1.24 -2.28 8.58
N ILE A 38 1.43 -2.47 7.28
CA ILE A 38 1.70 -1.36 6.34
C ILE A 38 0.58 -0.32 6.38
N VAL A 39 -0.68 -0.76 6.40
CA VAL A 39 -1.85 0.14 6.45
C VAL A 39 -1.92 0.91 7.77
N ALA A 40 -1.70 0.20 8.90
CA ALA A 40 -1.69 0.81 10.22
C ALA A 40 -0.54 1.83 10.37
N ASP A 41 0.65 1.49 9.88
CA ASP A 41 1.87 2.28 10.00
C ASP A 41 2.08 3.27 8.86
N ALA A 42 1.11 3.47 7.96
CA ALA A 42 1.27 4.32 6.77
C ALA A 42 1.66 5.77 7.10
N ARG A 43 1.38 6.25 8.32
CA ARG A 43 1.85 7.56 8.82
C ARG A 43 3.37 7.69 8.91
N ALA A 44 4.11 6.58 8.95
CA ALA A 44 5.58 6.60 8.87
C ALA A 44 6.10 6.88 7.45
N ILE A 45 5.24 6.76 6.43
CA ILE A 45 5.61 6.99 5.03
C ILE A 45 5.40 8.47 4.70
N THR A 46 6.51 9.18 4.57
CA THR A 46 6.55 10.62 4.28
C THR A 46 6.95 10.94 2.83
N VAL A 47 7.45 9.95 2.08
CA VAL A 47 7.88 10.12 0.69
C VAL A 47 6.68 10.40 -0.24
N PRO A 48 6.85 11.21 -1.30
CA PRO A 48 5.81 11.44 -2.29
C PRO A 48 5.24 10.12 -2.80
N THR A 49 3.91 9.97 -2.77
CA THR A 49 3.25 8.69 -3.05
C THR A 49 2.01 8.89 -3.92
N GLN A 50 2.02 8.29 -5.11
CA GLN A 50 0.82 8.12 -5.94
C GLN A 50 0.26 6.71 -5.72
N LEU A 51 -1.04 6.61 -5.45
CA LEU A 51 -1.75 5.35 -5.30
C LEU A 51 -2.76 5.16 -6.43
N LEU A 52 -2.56 4.13 -7.25
CA LEU A 52 -3.52 3.69 -8.27
C LEU A 52 -4.31 2.49 -7.77
N ILE A 53 -5.64 2.55 -7.89
CA ILE A 53 -6.56 1.51 -7.43
C ILE A 53 -7.40 1.04 -8.61
N SER A 54 -7.28 -0.24 -8.96
CA SER A 54 -8.14 -0.87 -9.95
C SER A 54 -9.59 -0.93 -9.48
N GLY A 55 -10.51 -0.33 -10.24
CA GLY A 55 -11.90 -0.13 -9.83
C GLY A 55 -12.75 -1.40 -9.81
N SER A 56 -12.36 -2.42 -10.57
CA SER A 56 -13.04 -3.72 -10.67
C SER A 56 -12.09 -4.85 -10.29
N ASP A 57 -11.31 -4.67 -9.22
CA ASP A 57 -10.36 -5.65 -8.71
C ASP A 57 -11.07 -6.76 -7.91
N TRP A 58 -10.78 -8.01 -8.25
CA TRP A 58 -11.33 -9.21 -7.60
C TRP A 58 -10.32 -9.92 -6.69
N VAL A 59 -9.06 -9.47 -6.70
CA VAL A 59 -7.93 -10.08 -5.99
C VAL A 59 -7.70 -9.38 -4.65
N VAL A 60 -7.75 -8.05 -4.62
CA VAL A 60 -7.54 -7.26 -3.40
C VAL A 60 -8.71 -6.33 -3.07
N ARG A 61 -8.79 -5.92 -1.80
CA ARG A 61 -9.89 -5.12 -1.27
C ARG A 61 -9.57 -3.62 -1.34
N HIS A 62 -10.57 -2.79 -1.63
CA HIS A 62 -10.40 -1.34 -1.69
C HIS A 62 -10.22 -0.69 -0.32
N GLY A 63 -10.93 -1.17 0.71
CA GLY A 63 -10.94 -0.56 2.04
C GLY A 63 -9.54 -0.27 2.60
N PRO A 64 -8.66 -1.28 2.71
CA PRO A 64 -7.29 -1.09 3.18
C PRO A 64 -6.46 -0.13 2.34
N GLN A 65 -6.67 -0.07 1.02
CA GLN A 65 -5.96 0.85 0.12
C GLN A 65 -6.39 2.31 0.37
N HIS A 66 -7.68 2.54 0.60
CA HIS A 66 -8.19 3.86 0.95
C HIS A 66 -7.72 4.32 2.32
N GLU A 67 -7.73 3.41 3.31
CA GLU A 67 -7.21 3.65 4.65
C GLU A 67 -5.72 3.98 4.63
N PHE A 68 -4.92 3.19 3.91
CA PHE A 68 -3.51 3.45 3.67
C PHE A 68 -3.27 4.88 3.18
N PHE A 69 -3.98 5.29 2.11
CA PHE A 69 -3.86 6.64 1.56
C PHE A 69 -4.21 7.75 2.56
N VAL A 70 -5.30 7.56 3.32
CA VAL A 70 -5.73 8.53 4.33
C VAL A 70 -4.64 8.68 5.40
N ASN A 71 -4.06 7.56 5.83
CA ASN A 71 -3.04 7.52 6.87
C ASN A 71 -1.66 8.03 6.42
N LEU A 72 -1.31 8.03 5.12
CA LEU A 72 -0.01 8.55 4.65
C LEU A 72 0.30 9.95 5.20
N ALA A 73 1.50 10.15 5.73
CA ALA A 73 1.96 11.46 6.21
C ALA A 73 2.60 12.32 5.12
N SER A 74 2.80 11.76 3.91
CA SER A 74 3.34 12.51 2.79
C SER A 74 2.45 13.71 2.41
N PRO A 75 3.01 14.93 2.30
CA PRO A 75 2.27 16.09 1.81
C PRO A 75 2.02 16.02 0.29
N ALA A 76 2.90 15.37 -0.46
CA ALA A 76 2.75 15.13 -1.89
C ALA A 76 2.18 13.73 -2.14
N LYS A 77 0.87 13.59 -1.93
CA LYS A 77 0.16 12.33 -2.19
C LYS A 77 -1.07 12.53 -3.07
N GLU A 78 -1.32 11.56 -3.93
CA GLU A 78 -2.52 11.50 -4.76
C GLU A 78 -3.05 10.07 -4.90
N ARG A 79 -4.34 9.94 -5.17
CA ARG A 79 -5.03 8.65 -5.27
C ARG A 79 -5.99 8.66 -6.43
N HIS A 80 -5.90 7.65 -7.28
CA HIS A 80 -6.76 7.48 -8.44
C HIS A 80 -7.42 6.11 -8.41
N VAL A 81 -8.75 6.10 -8.47
CA VAL A 81 -9.50 4.87 -8.72
C VAL A 81 -9.77 4.80 -10.21
N LEU A 82 -9.36 3.72 -10.86
CA LEU A 82 -9.44 3.51 -12.31
C LEU A 82 -10.66 2.63 -12.61
N PRO A 83 -11.81 3.20 -13.02
CA PRO A 83 -13.03 2.44 -13.17
C PRO A 83 -12.89 1.33 -14.22
N GLY A 84 -13.38 0.13 -13.91
CA GLY A 84 -13.35 -1.01 -14.82
C GLY A 84 -12.01 -1.74 -14.93
N PHE A 85 -10.92 -1.22 -14.35
CA PHE A 85 -9.62 -1.91 -14.38
C PHE A 85 -9.65 -3.17 -13.52
N PHE A 86 -9.02 -4.25 -14.01
CA PHE A 86 -8.71 -5.44 -13.21
C PHE A 86 -7.36 -5.31 -12.49
N HIS A 87 -6.98 -6.34 -11.74
CA HIS A 87 -5.87 -6.31 -10.78
C HIS A 87 -4.51 -5.87 -11.35
N ASP A 88 -4.14 -6.32 -12.54
CA ASP A 88 -2.91 -5.93 -13.24
C ASP A 88 -3.11 -4.56 -13.89
N THR A 89 -3.13 -3.51 -13.07
CA THR A 89 -3.40 -2.12 -13.49
C THR A 89 -2.55 -1.68 -14.68
N LEU A 90 -1.25 -2.01 -14.66
CA LEU A 90 -0.30 -1.65 -15.72
C LEU A 90 -0.29 -2.66 -16.87
N GLY A 91 -0.85 -3.86 -16.64
CA GLY A 91 -1.13 -4.89 -17.63
C GLY A 91 -2.48 -4.77 -18.35
N GLU A 92 -3.29 -3.76 -18.00
CA GLU A 92 -4.65 -3.61 -18.52
C GLU A 92 -4.67 -3.18 -20.01
N ARG A 93 -5.73 -3.54 -20.73
CA ARG A 93 -5.88 -3.16 -22.15
C ARG A 93 -5.79 -1.65 -22.35
N ASP A 94 -6.42 -0.89 -21.44
CA ASP A 94 -6.43 0.57 -21.47
C ASP A 94 -5.36 1.19 -20.53
N ARG A 95 -4.25 0.48 -20.26
CA ARG A 95 -3.17 0.90 -19.32
C ARG A 95 -2.65 2.33 -19.52
N HIS A 96 -2.78 2.90 -20.72
CA HIS A 96 -2.44 4.30 -20.98
C HIS A 96 -3.12 5.25 -19.97
N LYS A 97 -4.36 4.98 -19.55
CA LYS A 97 -5.07 5.80 -18.55
C LYS A 97 -4.36 5.85 -17.20
N ALA A 98 -3.66 4.78 -16.82
CA ALA A 98 -2.84 4.75 -15.62
C ALA A 98 -1.50 5.49 -15.85
N LEU A 99 -0.88 5.28 -17.01
CA LEU A 99 0.39 5.92 -17.38
C LEU A 99 0.25 7.45 -17.53
N ASP A 100 -0.87 7.92 -18.05
CA ASP A 100 -1.21 9.35 -18.20
C ASP A 100 -1.32 10.06 -16.83
N LEU A 101 -1.54 9.30 -15.75
CA LEU A 101 -1.50 9.80 -14.37
C LEU A 101 -0.10 9.69 -13.77
N ILE A 102 0.60 8.58 -14.01
CA ILE A 102 1.95 8.32 -13.46
C ILE A 102 2.97 9.33 -13.99
N GLY A 103 2.99 9.59 -15.30
CA GLY A 103 3.98 10.45 -15.93
C GLY A 103 4.05 11.84 -15.29
N PRO A 104 2.94 12.61 -15.27
CA PRO A 104 2.92 13.95 -14.68
C PRO A 104 3.30 13.97 -13.20
N PHE A 105 2.88 12.96 -12.42
CA PHE A 105 3.27 12.85 -11.02
C PHE A 105 4.78 12.72 -10.86
N LEU A 106 5.40 11.79 -11.58
CA LEU A 106 6.84 11.60 -11.54
C LEU A 106 7.59 12.84 -12.02
N GLU A 107 7.22 13.39 -13.18
CA GLU A 107 7.83 14.59 -13.74
C GLU A 107 7.79 15.77 -12.76
N LYS A 108 6.66 15.99 -12.09
CA LYS A 108 6.52 17.00 -11.05
C LYS A 108 7.51 16.78 -9.91
N GLN A 109 7.61 15.55 -9.39
CA GLN A 109 8.50 15.24 -8.28
C GLN A 109 9.99 15.32 -8.66
N PHE A 110 10.35 15.12 -9.92
CA PHE A 110 11.73 15.32 -10.39
C PHE A 110 12.06 16.77 -10.69
N ALA A 111 11.13 17.53 -11.29
CA ALA A 111 11.34 18.93 -11.64
C ALA A 111 11.33 19.84 -10.40
N ALA A 112 10.47 19.55 -9.44
CA ALA A 112 10.36 20.27 -8.18
C ALA A 112 10.12 19.26 -7.04
N PRO A 113 11.19 18.62 -6.51
CA PRO A 113 11.07 17.66 -5.43
C PRO A 113 10.38 18.26 -4.21
N GLU A 114 9.38 17.53 -3.70
CA GLU A 114 8.70 17.91 -2.46
C GLU A 114 9.71 17.98 -1.31
N LYS A 115 9.54 18.98 -0.45
CA LYS A 115 10.43 19.13 0.70
C LYS A 115 10.27 17.91 1.61
N PRO A 116 11.37 17.24 2.00
CA PRO A 116 11.30 16.16 2.98
C PRO A 116 10.64 16.66 4.27
N VAL A 117 9.78 15.83 4.85
CA VAL A 117 9.23 16.08 6.19
C VAL A 117 10.38 16.09 7.19
N ASP A 118 10.45 17.13 8.01
CA ASP A 118 11.44 17.21 9.09
C ASP A 118 11.05 16.24 10.21
N LEU A 119 11.95 15.32 10.54
CA LEU A 119 11.74 14.27 11.53
C LEU A 119 12.72 14.39 12.71
N ILE A 120 13.45 15.49 12.84
CA ILE A 120 14.47 15.68 13.88
C ILE A 120 13.89 15.49 15.30
N ASP A 121 12.68 15.98 15.55
CA ASP A 121 12.01 15.87 16.86
C ASP A 121 10.88 14.80 16.87
N ALA A 122 10.86 13.88 15.91
CA ALA A 122 9.78 12.87 15.78
C ALA A 122 9.77 11.85 16.94
N ASP A 123 10.88 11.70 17.66
CA ASP A 123 10.99 10.91 18.89
C ASP A 123 10.35 11.59 20.10
N ARG A 124 10.15 12.92 20.03
CA ARG A 124 9.59 13.75 21.11
C ARG A 124 8.13 14.09 20.88
N VAL A 125 7.73 14.28 19.64
CA VAL A 125 6.37 14.69 19.25
C VAL A 125 5.91 14.01 17.96
N GLY A 126 4.60 13.83 17.83
CA GLY A 126 3.98 13.29 16.61
C GLY A 126 3.89 11.77 16.59
N TYR A 127 3.61 11.22 15.40
CA TYR A 127 3.17 9.83 15.24
C TYR A 127 4.11 8.78 15.87
N THR A 128 5.42 8.91 15.64
CA THR A 128 6.41 7.94 16.16
C THR A 128 6.57 8.03 17.67
N ARG A 129 6.44 9.23 18.26
CA ARG A 129 6.38 9.40 19.72
C ARG A 129 5.13 8.72 20.28
N ASP A 130 3.97 9.00 19.69
CA ASP A 130 2.68 8.44 20.14
C ASP A 130 2.71 6.90 20.08
N GLU A 131 3.33 6.35 19.03
CA GLU A 131 3.51 4.91 18.87
C GLU A 131 4.45 4.34 19.95
N ALA A 132 5.58 5.00 20.23
CA ALA A 132 6.49 4.58 21.29
C ALA A 132 5.80 4.58 22.66
N ASP A 133 5.02 5.61 22.96
CA ASP A 133 4.26 5.71 24.22
C ASP A 133 3.18 4.63 24.31
N ARG A 134 2.48 4.34 23.22
CA ARG A 134 1.50 3.25 23.15
C ARG A 134 2.14 1.89 23.40
N LEU A 135 3.31 1.63 22.83
CA LEU A 135 4.04 0.36 23.00
C LEU A 135 4.67 0.22 24.38
N ALA A 136 5.13 1.32 24.99
CA ALA A 136 5.70 1.33 26.33
C ALA A 136 4.63 1.30 27.45
N SER A 137 3.39 1.67 27.13
CA SER A 137 2.29 1.66 28.09
C SER A 137 1.99 0.24 28.58
N PRO A 138 1.88 0.02 29.90
CA PRO A 138 1.58 -1.30 30.43
C PRO A 138 0.21 -1.78 29.95
N LEU A 139 0.09 -3.10 29.75
CA LEU A 139 -1.18 -3.71 29.42
C LEU A 139 -2.18 -3.49 30.57
N PRO A 140 -3.49 -3.35 30.27
CA PRO A 140 -4.52 -3.32 31.31
C PRO A 140 -4.40 -4.55 32.22
N LEU A 141 -4.50 -4.33 33.54
CA LEU A 141 -4.27 -5.34 34.58
C LEU A 141 -5.08 -6.64 34.39
N LEU A 142 -6.27 -6.55 33.79
CA LEU A 142 -7.17 -7.69 33.57
C LEU A 142 -7.28 -8.10 32.10
N SER A 143 -6.35 -7.67 31.24
CA SER A 143 -6.33 -8.10 29.85
C SER A 143 -5.82 -9.55 29.73
N PRO A 144 -6.34 -10.37 28.80
CA PRO A 144 -5.82 -11.73 28.59
C PRO A 144 -4.31 -11.78 28.31
N ARG A 145 -3.79 -10.78 27.59
CA ARG A 145 -2.35 -10.64 27.35
C ARG A 145 -1.59 -10.26 28.63
N GLY A 146 -2.12 -9.36 29.45
CA GLY A 146 -1.51 -8.98 30.72
C GLY A 146 -1.40 -10.17 31.66
N LEU A 147 -2.46 -11.00 31.75
CA LEU A 147 -2.46 -12.23 32.55
C LEU A 147 -1.52 -13.32 32.02
N TYR A 148 -1.26 -13.36 30.72
CA TYR A 148 -0.31 -14.31 30.12
C TYR A 148 1.16 -13.94 30.40
N TRP A 149 1.46 -12.65 30.52
CA TRP A 149 2.83 -12.13 30.72
C TRP A 149 3.15 -11.73 32.18
N ALA A 150 2.18 -11.81 33.11
CA ALA A 150 2.37 -11.57 34.54
C ALA A 150 2.99 -12.78 35.24
#